data_AF-W1Q8X6-F1
#
_entry.id   AF-W1Q8X6-F1
#
_cell.length_a   1.000
_cell.length_b   1.000
_cell.length_c   1.000
_cell.angle_alpha   90.00
_cell.angle_beta   90.00
_cell.angle_gamma   90.00
#
_symmetry.space_group_name_H-M   'P 1'
#
loop_
_entity.id
_entity.type
_entity.pdbx_description
1 polymer ?
#
loop_
_entity_poly.entity_id
_entity_poly.type
_entity_poly.pdbx_seq_one_letter_code
_entity_poly.pdbx_strand_id
1 'polypeptide(L)'
;MARQNFIGFVISQGKMDKTVKVRVMQKVLNQKLQKEYLKKKDFLVHDEANICKEGDLVRIEATRPLSARKSFAVAEIKKNKGEEFQHYQEEAKRQVAEEETRRRQDLLRRRELYDNNSSTLYHDLDEVKMLRKPFSELSEEEREKIANLKLKYGISNWDAGFENQELFMSSLSHLANKLESIRSEVELSKKLEDIIAKGESDPTFRNLVNKLDLDPATTKKNIMKNKMRKLLQTTSPVELAQWGINL
;
A
#
# COMPACT_ATOMS: atom_id res chain seq x y z
N MET A 1 -21.70 32.92 38.99
CA MET A 1 -21.16 33.78 37.91
C MET A 1 -20.63 32.90 36.79
N ALA A 2 -20.83 33.30 35.53
CA ALA A 2 -20.27 32.59 34.39
C ALA A 2 -18.74 32.72 34.36
N ARG A 3 -18.03 31.64 34.00
CA ARG A 3 -16.57 31.63 33.85
C ARG A 3 -16.19 32.06 32.43
N GLN A 4 -15.11 32.83 32.30
CA GLN A 4 -14.55 33.16 30.99
C GLN A 4 -13.90 31.90 30.39
N ASN A 5 -14.29 31.54 29.17
CA ASN A 5 -13.80 30.36 28.48
C ASN A 5 -13.05 30.73 27.20
N PHE A 6 -12.00 29.99 26.88
CA PHE A 6 -11.31 30.07 25.59
C PHE A 6 -11.10 28.68 25.00
N ILE A 7 -10.98 28.63 23.69
CA ILE A 7 -10.56 27.44 22.96
C ILE A 7 -9.16 27.70 22.41
N GLY A 8 -8.24 26.77 22.62
CA GLY A 8 -6.86 26.92 22.21
C GLY A 8 -6.16 25.59 22.01
N PHE A 9 -4.96 25.66 21.43
CA PHE A 9 -4.11 24.50 21.20
C PHE A 9 -3.00 24.44 22.24
N VAL A 10 -2.71 23.24 22.73
CA VAL A 10 -1.56 23.00 23.61
C VAL A 10 -0.28 23.06 22.79
N ILE A 11 0.61 24.01 23.10
CA ILE A 11 1.88 24.18 22.40
C ILE A 11 2.99 23.38 23.05
N SER A 12 3.05 23.42 24.39
CA SER A 12 4.12 22.76 25.12
C SER A 12 3.58 22.10 26.38
N GLN A 13 3.98 20.84 26.57
CA GLN A 13 3.68 20.04 27.75
C GLN A 13 4.96 19.36 28.25
N GLY A 14 5.01 18.97 29.53
CA GLY A 14 6.15 18.30 30.14
C GLY A 14 7.31 19.21 30.55
N LYS A 15 7.28 20.50 30.18
CA LYS A 15 8.31 21.48 30.60
C LYS A 15 8.10 22.04 32.01
N MET A 16 6.87 22.00 32.51
CA MET A 16 6.48 22.44 33.86
C MET A 16 5.50 21.43 34.43
N ASP A 17 5.57 21.18 35.74
CA ASP A 17 4.64 20.25 36.38
C ASP A 17 3.24 20.86 36.52
N LYS A 18 2.22 20.02 36.29
CA LYS A 18 0.79 20.35 36.35
C LYS A 18 0.40 21.62 35.60
N THR A 19 1.15 21.95 34.55
CA THR A 19 1.02 23.22 33.84
C THR A 19 1.34 23.04 32.36
N VAL A 20 0.40 23.44 31.51
CA VAL A 20 0.54 23.39 30.06
C VAL A 20 0.47 24.80 29.46
N LYS A 21 1.17 25.01 28.35
CA LYS A 21 1.11 26.28 27.61
C LYS A 21 0.08 26.15 26.49
N VAL A 22 -0.98 26.93 26.56
CA VAL A 22 -2.08 26.91 25.58
C VAL A 22 -2.10 28.21 24.79
N ARG A 23 -2.13 28.10 23.45
CA ARG A 23 -2.32 29.24 22.54
C ARG A 23 -3.77 29.39 22.19
N VAL A 24 -4.32 30.54 22.54
CA VAL A 24 -5.65 30.98 22.14
C VAL A 24 -5.51 31.93 20.95
N MET A 25 -6.40 31.77 19.97
CA MET A 25 -6.50 32.67 18.83
C MET A 25 -7.86 33.38 18.88
N GLN A 26 -7.84 34.72 18.95
CA GLN A 26 -9.05 35.53 18.97
C GLN A 26 -9.10 36.40 17.72
N LYS A 27 -10.28 36.51 17.10
CA LYS A 27 -10.50 37.47 16.01
C LYS A 27 -10.57 38.88 16.57
N VAL A 28 -9.77 39.77 16.03
CA VAL A 28 -9.74 41.19 16.38
C VAL A 28 -9.75 42.02 15.10
N LEU A 29 -10.57 43.06 15.05
CA LEU A 29 -10.56 44.02 13.94
C LEU A 29 -9.37 44.97 14.11
N ASN A 30 -8.52 45.06 13.09
CA ASN A 30 -7.55 46.16 13.01
C ASN A 30 -8.26 47.42 12.50
N GLN A 31 -8.46 48.42 13.36
CA GLN A 31 -9.15 49.67 12.99
C GLN A 31 -8.46 50.44 11.85
N LYS A 32 -7.13 50.39 11.76
CA LYS A 32 -6.38 51.10 10.71
C LYS A 32 -6.54 50.43 9.34
N LEU A 33 -6.52 49.10 9.31
CA LEU A 33 -6.57 48.32 8.07
C LEU A 33 -7.99 47.88 7.71
N GLN A 34 -8.97 48.09 8.60
CA GLN A 34 -10.35 47.60 8.49
C GLN A 34 -10.43 46.12 8.10
N LYS A 35 -9.48 45.32 8.63
CA LYS A 35 -9.35 43.88 8.37
C LYS A 35 -9.31 43.11 9.68
N GLU A 36 -10.11 42.06 9.76
CA GLU A 36 -10.04 41.10 10.87
C GLU A 36 -8.77 40.26 10.76
N TYR A 37 -8.10 40.08 11.89
CA TYR A 37 -6.95 39.18 12.01
C TYR A 37 -7.03 38.36 13.30
N LEU A 38 -6.29 37.25 13.33
CA LEU A 38 -6.23 36.39 14.51
C LEU A 38 -5.09 36.84 15.42
N LYS A 39 -5.45 37.41 16.58
CA LYS A 39 -4.50 37.72 17.64
C LYS A 39 -4.22 36.47 18.46
N LYS A 40 -2.97 36.02 18.44
CA LYS A 40 -2.49 34.91 19.28
C LYS A 40 -2.12 35.40 20.68
N LYS A 41 -2.51 34.65 21.71
CA LYS A 41 -2.05 34.85 23.09
C LYS A 41 -1.83 33.49 23.75
N ASP A 42 -0.67 33.35 24.39
CA ASP A 42 -0.28 32.13 25.06
C ASP A 42 -0.55 32.27 26.57
N PHE A 43 -1.23 31.28 27.14
CA PHE A 43 -1.58 31.22 28.56
C PHE A 43 -0.89 30.05 29.23
N LEU A 44 -0.50 30.24 30.49
CA LEU A 44 -0.12 29.14 31.37
C LEU A 44 -1.41 28.62 32.01
N VAL A 45 -1.71 27.36 31.76
CA VAL A 45 -2.97 26.73 32.13
C VAL A 45 -2.68 25.56 33.06
N HIS A 46 -3.47 25.42 34.11
CA HIS A 46 -3.36 24.32 35.04
C HIS A 46 -3.97 23.04 34.45
N ASP A 47 -3.22 21.97 34.54
CA ASP A 47 -3.66 20.60 34.23
C ASP A 47 -3.24 19.74 35.43
N GLU A 48 -4.18 19.34 36.28
CA GLU A 48 -3.88 18.62 37.52
C GLU A 48 -3.33 17.22 37.28
N ALA A 49 -3.89 16.54 36.27
CA ALA A 49 -3.59 15.15 35.95
C ALA A 49 -2.56 14.99 34.81
N ASN A 50 -2.03 16.10 34.28
CA ASN A 50 -1.07 16.12 33.17
C ASN A 50 -1.57 15.32 31.95
N ILE A 51 -2.88 15.36 31.69
CA ILE A 51 -3.54 14.57 30.64
C ILE A 51 -3.24 15.17 29.26
N CYS A 52 -3.20 16.49 29.16
CA CYS A 52 -3.00 17.16 27.87
C CYS A 52 -1.63 16.81 27.28
N LYS A 53 -1.56 16.69 25.95
CA LYS A 53 -0.33 16.54 25.19
C LYS A 53 -0.15 17.68 24.20
N GLU A 54 1.06 17.82 23.68
CA GLU A 54 1.35 18.82 22.64
C GLU A 54 0.52 18.54 21.38
N GLY A 55 -0.20 19.55 20.88
CA GLY A 55 -1.07 19.43 19.70
C GLY A 55 -2.56 19.26 20.01
N ASP A 56 -2.94 19.04 21.27
CA ASP A 56 -4.36 18.91 21.65
C ASP A 56 -5.13 20.22 21.53
N LEU A 57 -6.41 20.12 21.16
CA LEU A 57 -7.35 21.23 21.21
C LEU A 57 -8.12 21.17 22.52
N VAL A 58 -7.99 22.21 23.34
CA VAL A 58 -8.56 22.25 24.70
C VAL A 58 -9.46 23.47 24.88
N ARG A 59 -10.50 23.31 25.70
CA ARG A 59 -11.26 24.40 26.28
C ARG A 59 -10.68 24.72 27.65
N ILE A 60 -10.28 25.96 27.83
CA ILE A 60 -9.74 26.47 29.10
C ILE A 60 -10.75 27.41 29.74
N GLU A 61 -10.84 27.37 31.06
CA GLU A 61 -11.73 28.22 31.84
C GLU A 61 -10.95 29.06 32.86
N ALA A 62 -11.44 30.27 33.13
CA ALA A 62 -10.88 31.13 34.16
C ALA A 62 -11.13 30.55 35.56
N THR A 63 -10.10 30.62 36.40
CA THR A 63 -10.09 30.12 37.78
C THR A 63 -9.51 31.17 38.72
N ARG A 64 -9.48 30.89 40.03
CA ARG A 64 -8.69 31.70 40.96
C ARG A 64 -7.22 31.73 40.51
N PRO A 65 -6.46 32.81 40.78
CA PRO A 65 -5.03 32.79 40.50
C PRO A 65 -4.37 31.63 41.27
N LEU A 66 -3.86 30.64 40.53
CA LEU A 66 -3.16 29.47 41.07
C LEU A 66 -1.67 29.75 41.21
N SER A 67 -1.13 30.69 40.44
CA SER A 67 0.24 31.18 40.49
C SER A 67 0.30 32.59 39.86
N ALA A 68 1.46 33.25 39.92
CA ALA A 68 1.68 34.62 39.44
C ALA A 68 1.18 34.88 38.00
N ARG A 69 1.22 33.86 37.12
CA ARG A 69 0.79 33.95 35.72
C ARG A 69 -0.21 32.87 35.29
N LYS A 70 -0.71 32.07 36.24
CA LYS A 70 -1.59 30.91 35.99
C LYS A 70 -2.97 31.17 36.60
N SER A 71 -3.90 31.61 35.77
CA SER A 71 -5.28 31.94 36.16
C SER A 71 -6.33 31.16 35.37
N PHE A 72 -5.91 30.18 34.57
CA PHE A 72 -6.78 29.32 33.77
C PHE A 72 -6.53 27.85 34.09
N ALA A 73 -7.56 27.02 33.99
CA ALA A 73 -7.46 25.57 34.08
C ALA A 73 -8.05 24.91 32.82
N VAL A 74 -7.59 23.70 32.50
CA VAL A 74 -8.17 22.89 31.43
C VAL A 74 -9.53 22.39 31.90
N ALA A 75 -10.58 22.71 31.15
CA ALA A 75 -11.93 22.26 31.44
C ALA A 75 -12.31 21.01 30.62
N GLU A 76 -11.81 20.90 29.39
CA GLU A 76 -12.20 19.85 28.46
C GLU A 76 -11.18 19.72 27.33
N ILE A 77 -10.87 18.48 26.94
CA ILE A 77 -10.10 18.20 25.73
C ILE A 77 -11.10 17.97 24.58
N LYS A 78 -11.13 18.89 23.61
CA LYS A 78 -12.05 18.83 22.46
C LYS A 78 -11.55 17.91 21.34
N LYS A 79 -10.24 17.88 21.12
CA LYS A 79 -9.59 16.98 20.16
C LYS A 79 -8.26 16.54 20.74
N ASN A 80 -8.10 15.23 20.87
CA ASN A 80 -6.89 14.60 21.33
C ASN A 80 -6.07 14.17 20.12
N LYS A 81 -4.99 14.89 19.84
CA LYS A 81 -4.09 14.60 18.71
C LYS A 81 -2.68 14.29 19.19
N GLY A 82 -2.29 14.84 20.35
CA GLY A 82 -0.96 14.67 20.88
C GLY A 82 -0.71 13.24 21.38
N GLU A 83 -1.70 12.58 21.97
CA GLU A 83 -1.56 11.17 22.39
C GLU A 83 -1.36 10.22 21.20
N GLU A 84 -2.07 10.44 20.10
CA GLU A 84 -1.91 9.66 18.87
C GLU A 84 -0.46 9.71 18.36
N PHE A 85 0.18 10.87 18.40
CA PHE A 85 1.57 11.01 17.96
C PHE A 85 2.56 10.23 18.83
N GLN A 86 2.34 10.15 20.15
CA GLN A 86 3.20 9.36 21.03
C GLN A 86 3.08 7.87 20.72
N HIS A 87 1.85 7.37 20.59
CA HIS A 87 1.59 5.98 20.21
C HIS A 87 2.26 5.62 18.89
N TYR A 88 2.09 6.44 17.85
CA TYR A 88 2.69 6.17 16.54
C TYR A 88 4.23 6.18 16.58
N GLN A 89 4.86 7.03 17.40
CA GLN A 89 6.31 7.02 17.53
C GLN A 89 6.83 5.74 18.19
N GLU A 90 6.15 5.25 19.23
CA GLU A 90 6.50 4.00 19.90
C GLU A 90 6.30 2.79 18.99
N GLU A 91 5.15 2.73 18.31
CA GLU A 91 4.82 1.67 17.37
C GLU A 91 5.81 1.65 16.19
N ALA A 92 6.12 2.81 15.60
CA ALA A 92 7.07 2.91 14.50
C ALA A 92 8.47 2.44 14.89
N LYS A 93 8.97 2.83 16.09
CA LYS A 93 10.28 2.35 16.58
C LYS A 93 10.32 0.83 16.70
N ARG A 94 9.25 0.23 17.21
CA ARG A 94 9.14 -1.21 17.35
C ARG A 94 9.13 -1.90 15.98
N GLN A 95 8.28 -1.44 15.07
CA GLN A 95 8.16 -2.01 13.73
C GLN A 95 9.47 -1.92 12.95
N VAL A 96 10.15 -0.77 13.00
CA VAL A 96 11.45 -0.57 12.34
C VAL A 96 12.50 -1.51 12.92
N ALA A 97 12.56 -1.66 14.25
CA ALA A 97 13.51 -2.58 14.87
C ALA A 97 13.25 -4.05 14.46
N GLU A 98 11.98 -4.48 14.46
CA GLU A 98 11.58 -5.82 14.01
C GLU A 98 11.95 -6.03 12.52
N GLU A 99 11.67 -5.05 11.66
CA GLU A 99 12.03 -5.10 10.24
C GLU A 99 13.55 -5.17 10.01
N GLU A 100 14.33 -4.35 10.72
CA GLU A 100 15.79 -4.35 10.63
C GLU A 100 16.38 -5.70 11.06
N THR A 101 15.85 -6.30 12.13
CA THR A 101 16.30 -7.63 12.57
C THR A 101 16.01 -8.71 11.52
N ARG A 102 14.82 -8.67 10.91
CA ARG A 102 14.45 -9.58 9.82
C ARG A 102 15.35 -9.41 8.60
N ARG A 103 15.54 -8.17 8.13
CA ARG A 103 16.42 -7.87 6.99
C ARG A 103 17.86 -8.31 7.26
N ARG A 104 18.34 -8.15 8.49
CA ARG A 104 19.66 -8.63 8.92
C ARG A 104 19.76 -10.16 8.86
N GLN A 105 18.76 -10.86 9.38
CA GLN A 105 18.71 -12.34 9.32
C GLN A 105 18.68 -12.83 7.86
N ASP A 106 17.85 -12.21 7.01
CA ASP A 106 17.79 -12.53 5.59
C ASP A 106 19.14 -12.31 4.88
N LEU A 107 19.86 -11.24 5.24
CA LEU A 107 21.19 -10.96 4.71
C LEU A 107 22.21 -12.02 5.15
N LEU A 108 22.22 -12.39 6.43
CA LEU A 108 23.10 -13.45 6.94
C LEU A 108 22.81 -14.79 6.26
N ARG A 109 21.52 -15.16 6.14
CA ARG A 109 21.09 -16.37 5.44
C ARG A 109 21.54 -16.36 3.98
N ARG A 110 21.39 -15.25 3.26
CA ARG A 110 21.87 -15.12 1.88
C ARG A 110 23.38 -15.29 1.82
N ARG A 111 24.12 -14.67 2.74
CA ARG A 111 25.58 -14.81 2.82
C ARG A 111 26.00 -16.25 3.04
N GLU A 112 25.38 -16.95 3.99
CA GLU A 112 25.63 -18.38 4.24
C GLU A 112 25.35 -19.22 2.99
N LEU A 113 24.27 -18.94 2.26
CA LEU A 113 23.97 -19.63 1.00
C LEU A 113 25.06 -19.39 -0.07
N TYR A 114 25.62 -18.18 -0.15
CA TYR A 114 26.73 -17.89 -1.06
C TYR A 114 28.03 -18.58 -0.62
N ASP A 115 28.37 -18.50 0.67
CA ASP A 115 29.58 -19.11 1.23
C ASP A 115 29.55 -20.66 1.06
N ASN A 116 28.37 -21.27 1.17
CA ASN A 116 28.19 -22.72 1.00
C ASN A 116 28.13 -23.18 -0.47
N ASN A 117 27.82 -22.29 -1.43
CA ASN A 117 27.76 -22.63 -2.85
C ASN A 117 29.16 -22.52 -3.49
N SER A 118 29.99 -23.53 -3.27
CA SER A 118 31.33 -23.59 -3.87
C SER A 118 31.33 -23.93 -5.37
N SER A 119 30.26 -24.53 -5.90
CA SER A 119 30.14 -24.91 -7.32
C SER A 119 29.28 -23.94 -8.11
N THR A 120 29.69 -23.66 -9.36
CA THR A 120 28.94 -22.81 -10.28
C THR A 120 27.80 -23.60 -10.93
N LEU A 121 26.65 -22.95 -11.17
CA LEU A 121 25.50 -23.56 -11.86
C LEU A 121 25.91 -24.23 -13.18
N TYR A 122 26.81 -23.60 -13.94
CA TYR A 122 27.28 -24.13 -15.21
C TYR A 122 28.11 -25.41 -15.05
N HIS A 123 28.92 -25.50 -13.98
CA HIS A 123 29.66 -26.72 -13.68
C HIS A 123 28.72 -27.87 -13.32
N ASP A 124 27.72 -27.61 -12.46
CA ASP A 124 26.71 -28.61 -12.07
C ASP A 124 25.89 -29.08 -13.29
N LEU A 125 25.57 -28.18 -14.23
CA LEU A 125 24.87 -28.54 -15.48
C LEU A 125 25.75 -29.33 -16.46
N ASP A 126 27.04 -28.99 -16.57
CA ASP A 126 27.99 -29.74 -17.38
C ASP A 126 28.19 -31.15 -16.82
N GLU A 127 28.27 -31.32 -15.50
CA GLU A 127 28.32 -32.64 -14.85
C GLU A 127 27.09 -33.49 -15.20
N VAL A 128 25.88 -32.93 -15.09
CA VAL A 128 24.65 -33.63 -15.47
C VAL A 128 24.63 -33.96 -16.97
N LYS A 129 25.12 -33.07 -17.83
CA LYS A 129 25.18 -33.27 -19.29
C LYS A 129 26.21 -34.32 -19.71
N MET A 130 27.32 -34.44 -18.99
CA MET A 130 28.35 -35.46 -19.23
C MET A 130 27.84 -36.87 -18.90
N LEU A 131 26.85 -36.99 -18.00
CA LEU A 131 26.13 -38.23 -17.70
C LEU A 131 25.09 -38.57 -18.79
N ARG A 132 25.55 -38.75 -20.03
CA ARG A 132 24.72 -39.00 -21.23
C ARG A 132 24.14 -40.44 -21.30
N LYS A 133 24.27 -41.24 -20.24
CA LYS A 133 23.79 -42.63 -20.18
C LYS A 133 22.26 -42.65 -19.99
N PRO A 134 21.55 -43.65 -20.54
CA PRO A 134 20.14 -43.86 -20.23
C PRO A 134 19.97 -44.04 -18.71
N PHE A 135 18.87 -43.51 -18.13
CA PHE A 135 18.63 -43.55 -16.68
C PHE A 135 18.75 -44.94 -16.04
N SER A 136 18.62 -46.01 -16.83
CA SER A 136 18.80 -47.42 -16.40
C SER A 136 20.25 -47.83 -16.16
N GLU A 137 21.24 -47.17 -16.77
CA GLU A 137 22.66 -47.55 -16.76
C GLU A 137 23.53 -46.69 -15.83
N LEU A 138 22.91 -45.77 -15.08
CA LEU A 138 23.62 -44.94 -14.09
C LEU A 138 23.84 -45.69 -12.78
N SER A 139 25.02 -45.46 -12.20
CA SER A 139 25.38 -45.90 -10.84
C SER A 139 24.44 -45.25 -9.81
N GLU A 140 24.23 -45.92 -8.68
CA GLU A 140 23.43 -45.38 -7.57
C GLU A 140 23.97 -44.01 -7.09
N GLU A 141 25.29 -43.86 -7.05
CA GLU A 141 25.95 -42.59 -6.69
C GLU A 141 25.64 -41.45 -7.67
N GLU A 142 25.54 -41.74 -8.96
CA GLU A 142 25.23 -40.74 -10.00
C GLU A 142 23.75 -40.31 -9.90
N ARG A 143 22.86 -41.25 -9.57
CA ARG A 143 21.43 -40.96 -9.34
C ARG A 143 21.21 -40.09 -8.11
N GLU A 144 21.93 -40.36 -7.03
CA GLU A 144 21.89 -39.53 -5.82
C GLU A 144 22.40 -38.11 -6.09
N LYS A 145 23.48 -37.96 -6.86
CA LYS A 145 23.98 -36.63 -7.26
C LYS A 145 22.94 -35.86 -8.08
N ILE A 146 22.31 -36.49 -9.07
CA ILE A 146 21.25 -35.87 -9.88
C ILE A 146 20.05 -35.49 -8.99
N ALA A 147 19.67 -36.32 -8.02
CA ALA A 147 18.59 -36.03 -7.08
C ALA A 147 18.93 -34.85 -6.15
N ASN A 148 20.17 -34.79 -5.65
CA ASN A 148 20.66 -33.68 -4.84
C ASN A 148 20.68 -32.36 -5.64
N LEU A 149 21.04 -32.40 -6.93
CA LEU A 149 20.97 -31.25 -7.81
C LEU A 149 19.52 -30.83 -8.11
N LYS A 150 18.59 -31.78 -8.28
CA LYS A 150 17.15 -31.44 -8.37
C LYS A 150 16.66 -30.71 -7.12
N LEU A 151 17.05 -31.17 -5.93
CA LEU A 151 16.69 -30.54 -4.66
C LEU A 151 17.34 -29.16 -4.48
N LYS A 152 18.61 -29.02 -4.86
CA LYS A 152 19.37 -27.76 -4.80
C LYS A 152 18.73 -26.65 -5.63
N TYR A 153 18.22 -27.01 -6.83
CA TYR A 153 17.64 -26.05 -7.77
C TYR A 153 16.10 -26.03 -7.79
N GLY A 154 15.44 -26.94 -7.07
CA GLY A 154 13.98 -27.00 -6.96
C GLY A 154 13.25 -27.40 -8.25
N ILE A 155 13.85 -28.30 -9.04
CA ILE A 155 13.33 -28.69 -10.36
C ILE A 155 12.51 -29.97 -10.25
N SER A 156 11.39 -30.04 -10.98
CA SER A 156 10.47 -31.18 -10.98
C SER A 156 11.04 -32.36 -11.78
N ASN A 157 11.56 -32.11 -12.98
CA ASN A 157 12.16 -33.12 -13.84
C ASN A 157 13.35 -32.58 -14.66
N TRP A 158 14.33 -33.45 -14.96
CA TRP A 158 15.32 -33.17 -16.00
C TRP A 158 14.69 -33.60 -17.32
N ASP A 159 14.54 -32.67 -18.26
CA ASP A 159 14.04 -33.00 -19.59
C ASP A 159 15.07 -33.89 -20.32
N ALA A 160 14.62 -34.80 -21.17
CA ALA A 160 15.49 -35.73 -21.91
C ALA A 160 16.45 -34.99 -22.87
N GLY A 161 16.08 -33.76 -23.27
CA GLY A 161 16.93 -32.86 -24.04
C GLY A 161 17.83 -31.93 -23.21
N PHE A 162 17.73 -31.96 -21.87
CA PHE A 162 18.42 -31.04 -20.94
C PHE A 162 18.18 -29.55 -21.18
N GLU A 163 17.11 -29.19 -21.90
CA GLU A 163 16.74 -27.78 -22.14
C GLU A 163 16.04 -27.13 -20.95
N ASN A 164 15.71 -27.92 -19.90
CA ASN A 164 15.10 -27.54 -18.62
C ASN A 164 14.53 -26.11 -18.58
N GLN A 165 13.37 -25.91 -19.21
CA GLN A 165 12.72 -24.61 -19.27
C GLN A 165 12.51 -24.01 -17.87
N GLU A 166 12.22 -24.86 -16.87
CA GLU A 166 12.01 -24.46 -15.47
C GLU A 166 13.21 -23.74 -14.84
N LEU A 167 14.45 -24.18 -15.11
CA LEU A 167 15.67 -23.55 -14.57
C LEU A 167 15.93 -22.18 -15.18
N PHE A 168 15.60 -22.03 -16.46
CA PHE A 168 15.89 -20.83 -17.24
C PHE A 168 14.67 -19.91 -17.39
N MET A 169 13.55 -20.23 -16.73
CA MET A 169 12.42 -19.32 -16.56
C MET A 169 12.88 -18.09 -15.75
N SER A 170 13.37 -17.09 -16.47
CA SER A 170 13.81 -15.84 -15.88
C SER A 170 12.62 -15.03 -15.35
N SER A 171 12.87 -14.17 -14.37
CA SER A 171 11.90 -13.13 -13.98
C SER A 171 11.48 -12.28 -15.18
N LEU A 172 12.34 -12.17 -16.20
CA LEU A 172 12.06 -11.46 -17.44
C LEU A 172 10.96 -12.13 -18.28
N SER A 173 10.90 -13.47 -18.37
CA SER A 173 9.83 -14.14 -19.11
C SER A 173 8.48 -13.99 -18.39
N HIS A 174 8.47 -14.07 -17.06
CA HIS A 174 7.27 -13.78 -16.27
C HIS A 174 6.82 -12.32 -16.46
N LEU A 175 7.75 -11.36 -16.42
CA LEU A 175 7.46 -9.95 -16.66
C LEU A 175 6.98 -9.69 -18.09
N ALA A 176 7.51 -10.40 -19.10
CA ALA A 176 7.07 -10.30 -20.49
C ALA A 176 5.61 -10.78 -20.63
N ASN A 177 5.27 -11.94 -20.09
CA ASN A 177 3.89 -12.44 -20.10
C ASN A 177 2.92 -11.50 -19.37
N LYS A 178 3.37 -10.90 -18.26
CA LYS A 178 2.59 -9.89 -17.53
C LYS A 178 2.41 -8.60 -18.35
N LEU A 179 3.41 -8.22 -19.14
CA LEU A 179 3.32 -7.06 -20.02
C LEU A 179 2.36 -7.32 -21.17
N GLU A 180 2.35 -8.53 -21.74
CA GLU A 180 1.38 -8.96 -22.74
C GLU A 180 -0.06 -8.96 -22.19
N SER A 181 -0.26 -9.42 -20.95
CA SER A 181 -1.59 -9.37 -20.32
C SER A 181 -2.06 -7.92 -20.07
N ILE A 182 -1.17 -7.04 -19.59
CA ILE A 182 -1.49 -5.61 -19.43
C ILE A 182 -1.80 -4.97 -20.80
N ARG A 183 -1.06 -5.35 -21.84
CA ARG A 183 -1.28 -4.85 -23.20
C ARG A 183 -2.66 -5.26 -23.73
N SER A 184 -3.05 -6.52 -23.58
CA SER A 184 -4.37 -6.99 -24.02
C SER A 184 -5.50 -6.31 -23.25
N GLU A 185 -5.33 -6.03 -21.95
CA GLU A 185 -6.27 -5.23 -21.15
C GLU A 185 -6.42 -3.78 -21.64
N VAL A 186 -5.32 -3.15 -22.06
CA VAL A 186 -5.36 -1.80 -22.63
C VAL A 186 -6.05 -1.80 -24.00
N GLU A 187 -5.77 -2.80 -24.85
CA GLU A 187 -6.42 -2.96 -26.15
C GLU A 187 -7.93 -3.20 -26.02
N LEU A 188 -8.35 -4.03 -25.04
CA LEU A 188 -9.75 -4.20 -24.62
C LEU A 188 -10.41 -2.87 -24.28
N SER A 189 -9.74 -2.05 -23.46
CA SER A 189 -10.31 -0.76 -23.04
C SER A 189 -10.46 0.23 -24.19
N LYS A 190 -9.52 0.24 -25.14
CA LYS A 190 -9.62 1.09 -26.36
C LYS A 190 -10.77 0.65 -27.25
N LYS A 191 -10.87 -0.65 -27.53
CA LYS A 191 -11.99 -1.23 -28.30
C LYS A 191 -13.35 -0.90 -27.66
N LEU A 192 -13.46 -0.97 -26.34
CA LEU A 192 -14.67 -0.56 -25.60
C LEU A 192 -14.98 0.93 -25.73
N GLU A 193 -13.98 1.80 -25.70
CA GLU A 193 -14.17 3.24 -25.90
C GLU A 193 -14.69 3.53 -27.31
N ASP A 194 -14.15 2.86 -28.32
CA ASP A 194 -14.58 2.98 -29.71
C ASP A 194 -16.03 2.51 -29.90
N ILE A 195 -16.40 1.36 -29.31
CA ILE A 195 -17.77 0.81 -29.35
C ILE A 195 -18.76 1.78 -28.69
N ILE A 196 -18.40 2.35 -27.54
CA ILE A 196 -19.24 3.31 -26.82
C ILE A 196 -19.32 4.66 -27.56
N ALA A 197 -18.27 5.06 -28.29
CA ALA A 197 -18.27 6.28 -29.09
C ALA A 197 -19.17 6.16 -30.32
N LYS A 198 -19.24 4.98 -30.94
CA LYS A 198 -20.10 4.68 -32.10
C LYS A 198 -21.57 4.47 -31.71
N GLY A 199 -21.84 4.13 -30.44
CA GLY A 199 -23.19 4.12 -29.86
C GLY A 199 -24.12 3.11 -30.53
N GLU A 200 -25.40 3.46 -30.70
CA GLU A 200 -26.42 2.59 -31.30
C GLU A 200 -26.16 2.23 -32.78
N SER A 201 -25.22 2.90 -33.45
CA SER A 201 -24.87 2.60 -34.85
C SER A 201 -24.15 1.26 -35.00
N ASP A 202 -23.47 0.79 -33.95
CA ASP A 202 -22.73 -0.47 -33.98
C ASP A 202 -23.60 -1.66 -33.54
N PRO A 203 -23.65 -2.76 -34.32
CA PRO A 203 -24.42 -3.96 -33.96
C PRO A 203 -23.86 -4.65 -32.71
N THR A 204 -22.55 -4.49 -32.44
CA THR A 204 -21.85 -5.04 -31.28
C THR A 204 -22.30 -4.38 -29.98
N PHE A 205 -22.53 -3.06 -29.99
CA PHE A 205 -23.05 -2.32 -28.84
C PHE A 205 -24.45 -2.82 -28.46
N ARG A 206 -25.34 -3.02 -29.45
CA ARG A 206 -26.71 -3.54 -29.22
C ARG A 206 -26.69 -4.94 -28.60
N ASN A 207 -25.83 -5.83 -29.08
CA ASN A 207 -25.70 -7.18 -28.53
C ASN A 207 -25.20 -7.16 -27.08
N LEU A 208 -24.24 -6.29 -26.75
CA LEU A 208 -23.74 -6.12 -25.39
C LEU A 208 -24.78 -5.52 -24.44
N VAL A 209 -25.54 -4.52 -24.90
CA VAL A 209 -26.62 -3.89 -24.15
C VAL A 209 -27.74 -4.89 -23.86
N ASN A 210 -28.14 -5.69 -24.86
CA ASN A 210 -29.15 -6.74 -24.72
C ASN A 210 -28.71 -7.86 -23.76
N LYS A 211 -27.42 -8.20 -23.72
CA LYS A 211 -26.92 -9.24 -22.80
C LYS A 211 -26.82 -8.76 -21.35
N LEU A 212 -26.68 -7.45 -21.15
CA LEU A 212 -26.52 -6.82 -19.83
C LEU A 212 -27.84 -6.27 -19.26
N ASP A 213 -28.94 -6.37 -20.01
CA ASP A 213 -30.25 -5.76 -19.70
C ASP A 213 -30.11 -4.30 -19.27
N LEU A 214 -29.35 -3.51 -20.04
CA LEU A 214 -29.10 -2.11 -19.75
C LEU A 214 -29.97 -1.21 -20.61
N ASP A 215 -30.62 -0.23 -19.99
CA ASP A 215 -31.28 0.85 -20.71
C ASP A 215 -30.26 1.96 -21.04
N PRO A 216 -29.96 2.23 -22.33
CA PRO A 216 -28.98 3.25 -22.72
C PRO A 216 -29.39 4.67 -22.33
N ALA A 217 -30.71 4.92 -22.18
CA ALA A 217 -31.28 6.21 -21.87
C ALA A 217 -31.18 6.58 -20.38
N THR A 218 -31.20 5.60 -19.47
CA THR A 218 -31.21 5.82 -18.02
C THR A 218 -29.82 5.61 -17.39
N THR A 219 -28.98 4.79 -18.00
CA THR A 219 -27.68 4.43 -17.44
C THR A 219 -26.58 5.41 -17.85
N LYS A 220 -25.80 5.91 -16.88
CA LYS A 220 -24.65 6.78 -17.16
C LYS A 220 -23.58 6.04 -17.97
N LYS A 221 -22.96 6.73 -18.95
CA LYS A 221 -21.91 6.20 -19.85
C LYS A 221 -20.79 5.41 -19.15
N ASN A 222 -20.29 5.91 -18.00
CA ASN A 222 -19.22 5.24 -17.24
C ASN A 222 -19.67 3.93 -16.59
N ILE A 223 -20.94 3.84 -16.17
CA ILE A 223 -21.50 2.64 -15.57
C ILE A 223 -21.67 1.56 -16.63
N MET A 224 -22.15 1.93 -17.82
CA MET A 224 -22.23 1.03 -18.98
C MET A 224 -20.84 0.51 -19.37
N LYS A 225 -19.84 1.39 -19.47
CA LYS A 225 -18.45 1.03 -19.76
C LYS A 225 -17.88 0.00 -18.77
N ASN A 226 -18.11 0.20 -17.47
CA ASN A 226 -17.62 -0.72 -16.45
C ASN A 226 -18.34 -2.07 -16.46
N LYS A 227 -19.66 -2.08 -16.68
CA LYS A 227 -20.43 -3.33 -16.81
C LYS A 227 -20.03 -4.11 -18.06
N MET A 228 -19.88 -3.45 -19.19
CA MET A 228 -19.38 -4.05 -20.43
C MET A 228 -17.95 -4.58 -20.27
N ARG A 229 -17.06 -3.83 -19.64
CA ARG A 229 -15.70 -4.31 -19.33
C ARG A 229 -15.70 -5.57 -18.47
N LYS A 230 -16.51 -5.61 -17.41
CA LYS A 230 -16.61 -6.77 -16.52
C LYS A 230 -17.15 -8.01 -17.25
N LEU A 231 -18.09 -7.82 -18.17
CA LEU A 231 -18.59 -8.90 -19.02
C LEU A 231 -17.50 -9.42 -19.96
N LEU A 232 -16.81 -8.53 -20.69
CA LEU A 232 -15.77 -8.94 -21.64
C LEU A 232 -14.58 -9.63 -20.97
N GLN A 233 -14.28 -9.30 -19.70
CA GLN A 233 -13.23 -9.98 -18.92
C GLN A 233 -13.63 -11.37 -18.41
N THR A 234 -14.93 -11.66 -18.33
CA THR A 234 -15.44 -12.95 -17.79
C THR A 234 -15.94 -13.89 -18.88
N THR A 235 -16.16 -13.36 -20.09
CA THR A 235 -16.71 -14.09 -21.24
C THR A 235 -15.61 -14.84 -21.98
N SER A 236 -15.91 -16.03 -22.50
CA SER A 236 -14.93 -16.82 -23.24
C SER A 236 -14.59 -16.19 -24.61
N PRO A 237 -13.39 -16.42 -25.17
CA PRO A 237 -12.99 -15.88 -26.48
C PRO A 237 -13.93 -16.30 -27.63
N VAL A 238 -14.57 -17.46 -27.51
CA VAL A 238 -15.50 -18.01 -28.51
C VAL A 238 -16.81 -17.21 -28.55
N GLU A 239 -17.34 -16.84 -27.39
CA GLU A 239 -18.53 -16.00 -27.27
C GLU A 239 -18.26 -14.55 -27.69
N LEU A 240 -17.04 -14.06 -27.45
CA LEU A 240 -16.59 -12.74 -27.92
C LEU A 240 -16.53 -12.65 -29.45
N ALA A 241 -16.04 -13.72 -30.11
CA ALA A 241 -16.02 -13.83 -31.56
C ALA A 241 -17.44 -13.87 -32.18
N GLN A 242 -18.41 -14.51 -31.51
CA GLN A 242 -19.82 -14.50 -31.94
C GLN A 242 -20.45 -13.11 -31.90
N TRP A 243 -19.94 -12.21 -31.03
CA TRP A 243 -20.39 -10.82 -30.95
C TRP A 243 -19.61 -9.88 -31.88
N GLY A 244 -18.75 -10.41 -32.75
CA GLY A 244 -17.94 -9.63 -33.68
C GLY A 244 -16.78 -8.87 -33.01
N ILE A 245 -16.43 -9.25 -31.77
CA ILE A 245 -15.32 -8.66 -31.02
C ILE A 245 -14.16 -9.66 -31.07
N ASN A 246 -13.29 -9.50 -32.06
CA ASN A 246 -12.04 -10.26 -32.12
C ASN A 246 -11.04 -9.61 -31.15
N LEU A 247 -10.66 -10.33 -30.10
CA LEU A 247 -9.70 -9.90 -29.10
C LEU A 247 -8.36 -10.57 -29.29
#